data_AF-A0A8X6H972-F1
#
_entry.id   AF-A0A8X6H972-F1
#
_cell.length_a   1.000
_cell.length_b   1.000
_cell.length_c   1.000
_cell.angle_alpha   90.00
_cell.angle_beta   90.00
_cell.angle_gamma   90.00
#
_symmetry.space_group_name_H-M   'P 1'
#
loop_
_entity.id
_entity.type
_entity.pdbx_description
1 polymer ?
#
loop_
_entity_poly.entity_id
_entity_poly.type
_entity_poly.pdbx_seq_one_letter_code
_entity_poly.pdbx_strand_id
1 'polypeptide(L)'
;MEKIVLFFFKEQGQSGNDYGLKDEDFVLIIMTDFQKEMITKYGKDKICIDGTHGLNSYDFNLYSVLVVDEHKNGIPVAFCFSNKSSEDVFRIYFSAIKNAVGIIETTTFMTDDAPAFYNAWSYVMGTVKNVLLCAWHVTRNWHQNLNKIKNPEKRKIVNKALKAVKEEL
;
A
#
# COMPACT_ATOMS: atom_id res chain seq x y z
N MET A 1 8.93 -13.66 -22.82
CA MET A 1 8.18 -13.80 -21.56
C MET A 1 8.84 -12.88 -20.54
N GLU A 2 8.07 -12.03 -19.89
CA GLU A 2 8.58 -11.17 -18.84
C GLU A 2 9.00 -12.01 -17.63
N LYS A 3 10.19 -11.75 -17.08
CA LYS A 3 10.73 -12.54 -15.98
C LYS A 3 10.20 -11.98 -14.66
N ILE A 4 9.46 -12.79 -13.91
CA ILE A 4 9.15 -12.48 -12.51
C ILE A 4 10.45 -12.62 -11.73
N VAL A 5 10.88 -11.55 -11.07
CA VAL A 5 12.04 -11.58 -10.19
C VAL A 5 11.55 -11.74 -8.76
N LEU A 6 12.02 -12.82 -8.12
CA LEU A 6 11.82 -13.04 -6.70
C LEU A 6 12.77 -12.15 -5.93
N PHE A 7 12.23 -11.23 -5.14
CA PHE A 7 13.02 -10.28 -4.37
C PHE A 7 13.28 -10.76 -2.95
N PHE A 8 12.28 -11.41 -2.36
CA PHE A 8 12.40 -11.96 -1.02
C PHE A 8 11.42 -13.13 -0.86
N PHE A 9 11.87 -14.17 -0.18
CA PHE A 9 11.04 -15.31 0.16
C PHE A 9 11.40 -15.82 1.54
N LYS A 10 10.37 -16.00 2.37
CA LYS A 10 10.44 -16.66 3.66
C LYS A 10 9.25 -17.61 3.77
N GLU A 11 9.55 -18.90 3.93
CA GLU A 11 8.54 -19.94 4.10
C GLU A 11 8.16 -20.16 5.57
N GLN A 12 7.01 -20.79 5.80
CA GLN A 12 6.60 -21.18 7.16
C GLN A 12 7.44 -22.38 7.63
N GLY A 13 7.81 -22.40 8.91
CA GLY A 13 8.68 -23.41 9.51
C GLY A 13 10.18 -23.13 9.35
N GLN A 14 10.57 -22.09 8.59
CA GLN A 14 11.96 -21.68 8.49
C GLN A 14 12.38 -20.85 9.70
N SER A 15 13.27 -21.40 10.52
CA SER A 15 13.91 -20.70 11.64
C SER A 15 15.11 -19.87 11.20
N GLY A 16 15.37 -18.76 11.90
CA GLY A 16 16.54 -17.90 11.69
C GLY A 16 16.43 -17.04 10.44
N ASN A 17 16.07 -15.78 10.62
CA ASN A 17 16.14 -14.78 9.55
C ASN A 17 16.63 -13.45 10.12
N ASP A 18 17.29 -12.66 9.28
CA ASP A 18 17.88 -11.37 9.65
C ASP A 18 16.84 -10.27 9.93
N TYR A 19 15.55 -10.60 9.78
CA TYR A 19 14.44 -9.64 9.80
C TYR A 19 13.49 -9.80 10.99
N GLY A 20 13.81 -10.70 11.94
CA GLY A 20 12.98 -10.92 13.13
C GLY A 20 11.60 -11.53 12.87
N LEU A 21 11.39 -12.14 11.70
CA LEU A 21 10.18 -12.92 11.41
C LEU A 21 10.18 -14.20 12.25
N LYS A 22 9.00 -14.63 12.68
CA LYS A 22 8.83 -15.90 13.40
C LYS A 22 8.72 -17.05 12.44
N ASP A 23 8.90 -18.28 12.93
CA ASP A 23 8.87 -19.49 12.11
C ASP A 23 7.53 -19.64 11.36
N GLU A 24 6.40 -19.26 11.98
CA GLU A 24 5.07 -19.30 11.36
C GLU A 24 4.79 -18.21 10.31
N ASP A 25 5.62 -17.17 10.24
CA ASP A 25 5.41 -16.05 9.32
C ASP A 25 5.68 -16.48 7.86
N PHE A 26 4.93 -15.98 6.91
CA PHE A 26 5.16 -16.18 5.48
C PHE A 26 5.33 -14.82 4.81
N VAL A 27 6.32 -14.69 3.94
CA VAL A 27 6.50 -13.47 3.13
C VAL A 27 7.02 -13.85 1.76
N LEU A 28 6.33 -13.39 0.72
CA LEU A 28 6.76 -13.50 -0.67
C LEU A 28 6.67 -12.12 -1.33
N ILE A 29 7.80 -11.61 -1.79
CA ILE A 29 7.87 -10.32 -2.48
C ILE A 29 8.33 -10.54 -3.91
N ILE A 30 7.51 -10.08 -4.85
CA ILE A 30 7.76 -10.21 -6.28
C ILE A 30 7.67 -8.87 -6.97
N MET A 31 8.50 -8.72 -7.99
CA MET A 31 8.53 -7.54 -8.84
C MET A 31 9.09 -7.94 -10.21
N THR A 32 8.48 -7.49 -11.29
CA THR A 32 8.97 -7.73 -12.65
C THR A 32 9.89 -6.59 -13.12
N ASP A 33 10.58 -6.78 -14.24
CA ASP A 33 11.42 -5.72 -14.79
C ASP A 33 10.59 -4.53 -15.33
N PHE A 34 9.41 -4.76 -15.94
CA PHE A 34 8.49 -3.68 -16.29
C PHE A 34 8.11 -2.87 -15.05
N GLN A 35 7.80 -3.55 -13.95
CA GLN A 35 7.41 -2.89 -12.71
C GLN A 35 8.53 -2.00 -12.15
N LYS A 36 9.79 -2.43 -12.27
CA LYS A 36 10.96 -1.60 -11.92
C LYS A 36 11.07 -0.36 -12.78
N GLU A 37 10.86 -0.50 -14.09
CA GLU A 37 10.88 0.63 -15.01
C GLU A 37 9.76 1.62 -14.67
N MET A 38 8.56 1.13 -14.39
CA MET A 38 7.40 1.97 -14.07
C MET A 38 7.58 2.72 -12.75
N ILE A 39 8.08 2.07 -11.69
CA ILE A 39 8.33 2.77 -10.43
C ILE A 39 9.46 3.79 -10.54
N THR A 40 10.49 3.49 -11.33
CA THR A 40 11.61 4.43 -11.58
C THR A 40 11.14 5.64 -12.37
N LYS A 41 10.25 5.44 -13.36
CA LYS A 41 9.71 6.52 -14.20
C LYS A 41 8.70 7.39 -13.46
N TYR A 42 7.77 6.80 -12.72
CA TYR A 42 6.60 7.51 -12.19
C TYR A 42 6.57 7.66 -10.65
N GLY A 43 7.47 6.99 -9.92
CA GLY A 43 7.43 6.94 -8.46
C GLY A 43 7.72 8.26 -7.74
N LYS A 44 8.23 9.28 -8.44
CA LYS A 44 8.54 10.61 -7.84
C LYS A 44 7.30 11.45 -7.52
N ASP A 45 6.22 11.30 -8.28
CA ASP A 45 5.01 12.10 -8.07
C ASP A 45 4.20 11.54 -6.89
N LYS A 46 3.77 10.29 -7.03
CA LYS A 46 2.89 9.63 -6.07
C LYS A 46 3.16 8.14 -5.99
N ILE A 47 3.32 7.67 -4.76
CA ILE A 47 3.30 6.25 -4.41
C ILE A 47 2.01 5.97 -3.67
N CYS A 48 1.30 4.93 -4.06
CA CYS A 48 0.14 4.42 -3.35
C CYS A 48 0.43 3.02 -2.84
N ILE A 49 -0.08 2.67 -1.66
CA ILE A 49 -0.07 1.30 -1.15
C ILE A 49 -1.47 0.91 -0.69
N ASP A 50 -1.84 -0.33 -0.98
CA ASP A 50 -3.12 -0.91 -0.59
C ASP A 50 -2.93 -2.36 -0.10
N GLY A 51 -3.63 -2.69 0.99
CA GLY A 51 -3.72 -4.04 1.54
C GLY A 51 -5.05 -4.68 1.17
N THR A 52 -5.01 -5.80 0.47
CA THR A 52 -6.18 -6.62 0.14
C THR A 52 -6.21 -7.85 1.04
N HIS A 53 -7.27 -7.95 1.84
CA HIS A 53 -7.49 -9.02 2.84
C HIS A 53 -8.52 -10.05 2.34
N GLY A 54 -8.48 -11.26 2.89
CA GLY A 54 -9.50 -12.29 2.66
C GLY A 54 -9.48 -12.89 1.24
N LEU A 55 -8.31 -12.94 0.61
CA LEU A 55 -8.15 -13.42 -0.77
C LEU A 55 -8.18 -14.95 -0.92
N ASN A 56 -7.93 -15.68 0.16
CA ASN A 56 -7.81 -17.15 0.14
C ASN A 56 -8.19 -17.75 1.50
N SER A 57 -8.34 -19.08 1.52
CA SER A 57 -8.63 -19.86 2.74
C SER A 57 -7.47 -19.94 3.73
N TYR A 58 -6.29 -19.43 3.37
CA TYR A 58 -5.05 -19.49 4.16
C TYR A 58 -4.71 -18.17 4.85
N ASP A 59 -5.62 -17.18 4.79
CA ASP A 59 -5.49 -15.87 5.44
C ASP A 59 -4.22 -15.08 5.02
N PHE A 60 -3.72 -15.33 3.81
CA PHE A 60 -2.66 -14.48 3.24
C PHE A 60 -3.25 -13.20 2.66
N ASN A 61 -2.65 -12.08 3.05
CA ASN A 61 -2.94 -10.75 2.54
C ASN A 61 -2.02 -10.42 1.37
N LEU A 62 -2.52 -9.58 0.45
CA LEU A 62 -1.75 -9.01 -0.65
C LEU A 62 -1.56 -7.52 -0.41
N TYR A 63 -0.31 -7.06 -0.41
CA TYR A 63 0.04 -5.65 -0.34
C TYR A 63 0.61 -5.21 -1.69
N SER A 64 -0.04 -4.26 -2.32
CA SER A 64 0.34 -3.78 -3.66
C SER A 64 0.85 -2.35 -3.56
N VAL A 65 2.03 -2.09 -4.12
CA VAL A 65 2.51 -0.72 -4.37
C VAL A 65 2.09 -0.32 -5.77
N LEU A 66 1.56 0.89 -5.92
CA LEU A 66 1.15 1.45 -7.20
C LEU A 66 1.81 2.81 -7.43
N VAL A 67 2.10 3.11 -8.69
CA VAL A 67 2.41 4.46 -9.17
C VAL A 67 1.28 4.97 -10.06
N VAL A 68 1.26 6.28 -10.30
CA VAL A 68 0.30 6.90 -11.21
C VAL A 68 1.05 7.41 -12.44
N ASP A 69 0.62 6.98 -13.63
CA ASP A 69 1.23 7.44 -14.87
C ASP A 69 0.75 8.84 -15.30
N GLU A 70 1.30 9.33 -16.41
CA GLU A 70 0.93 10.61 -17.03
C GLU A 70 -0.55 10.70 -17.46
N HIS A 71 -1.22 9.57 -17.63
CA HIS A 71 -2.64 9.46 -17.99
C HIS A 71 -3.56 9.22 -16.77
N LYS A 72 -3.02 9.31 -15.56
CA LYS A 72 -3.73 9.08 -14.29
C LYS A 72 -4.18 7.64 -14.08
N ASN A 73 -3.56 6.67 -14.76
CA ASN A 73 -3.78 5.26 -14.50
C ASN A 73 -2.91 4.81 -13.32
N GLY A 74 -3.49 3.99 -12.43
CA GLY A 74 -2.73 3.29 -11.41
C GLY A 74 -2.04 2.07 -11.98
N ILE A 75 -0.72 1.99 -11.87
CA ILE A 75 0.09 0.86 -12.31
C ILE A 75 0.65 0.14 -11.08
N PRO A 76 0.29 -1.13 -10.83
CA PRO A 76 0.91 -1.94 -9.79
C PRO A 76 2.37 -2.24 -10.11
N VAL A 77 3.28 -1.91 -9.20
CA VAL A 77 4.74 -1.97 -9.40
C VAL A 77 5.47 -2.86 -8.40
N ALA A 78 4.80 -3.38 -7.39
CA ALA A 78 5.35 -4.43 -6.55
C ALA A 78 4.21 -5.14 -5.82
N PHE A 79 4.45 -6.40 -5.46
CA PHE A 79 3.51 -7.20 -4.67
C PHE A 79 4.23 -7.88 -3.50
N CYS A 80 3.57 -7.87 -2.35
CA CYS A 80 3.97 -8.63 -1.17
C CYS A 80 2.81 -9.48 -0.67
N PHE A 81 3.01 -10.79 -0.60
CA PHE A 81 2.08 -11.73 0.02
C PHE A 81 2.57 -12.08 1.42
N SER A 82 1.71 -11.94 2.43
CA SER A 82 2.06 -12.32 3.80
C SER A 82 0.85 -12.67 4.64
N ASN A 83 1.01 -13.60 5.59
CA ASN A 83 0.02 -13.85 6.65
C ASN A 83 0.13 -12.85 7.81
N LYS A 84 1.07 -11.91 7.73
CA LYS A 84 1.34 -10.93 8.78
C LYS A 84 1.20 -9.51 8.23
N SER A 85 0.43 -8.71 8.95
CA SER A 85 0.18 -7.30 8.65
C SER A 85 0.86 -6.41 9.69
N SER A 86 2.18 -6.29 9.62
CA SER A 86 2.97 -5.52 10.60
C SER A 86 4.01 -4.62 9.92
N GLU A 87 4.44 -3.58 10.65
CA GLU A 87 5.46 -2.65 10.18
C GLU A 87 6.75 -3.37 9.76
N ASP A 88 7.19 -4.40 10.49
CA ASP A 88 8.38 -5.18 10.16
C ASP A 88 8.30 -5.81 8.77
N VAL A 89 7.15 -6.40 8.41
CA VAL A 89 6.93 -6.98 7.06
C VAL A 89 7.01 -5.89 6.00
N PHE A 90 6.42 -4.73 6.26
CA PHE A 90 6.47 -3.61 5.32
C PHE A 90 7.86 -3.00 5.19
N ARG A 91 8.68 -3.02 6.26
CA ARG A 91 10.09 -2.62 6.19
C ARG A 91 10.89 -3.57 5.30
N ILE A 92 10.67 -4.89 5.41
CA ILE A 92 11.27 -5.88 4.50
C ILE A 92 10.82 -5.59 3.06
N TYR A 93 9.52 -5.36 2.88
CA TYR A 93 8.94 -5.10 1.57
C TYR A 93 9.53 -3.86 0.89
N PHE A 94 9.55 -2.73 1.58
CA PHE A 94 10.16 -1.52 1.03
C PHE A 94 11.67 -1.63 0.89
N SER A 95 12.37 -2.38 1.75
CA SER A 95 13.81 -2.61 1.62
C SER A 95 14.12 -3.43 0.37
N ALA A 96 13.30 -4.43 0.05
CA ALA A 96 13.40 -5.19 -1.19
C ALA A 96 13.24 -4.29 -2.42
N ILE A 97 12.26 -3.38 -2.41
CA ILE A 97 12.08 -2.38 -3.48
C ILE A 97 13.29 -1.44 -3.56
N LYS A 98 13.77 -0.94 -2.42
CA LYS A 98 14.96 -0.07 -2.35
C LYS A 98 16.21 -0.75 -2.93
N ASN A 99 16.41 -2.03 -2.64
CA ASN A 99 17.52 -2.80 -3.22
C ASN A 99 17.35 -2.99 -4.73
N ALA A 100 16.11 -3.01 -5.23
CA ALA A 100 15.80 -3.16 -6.66
C ALA A 100 16.06 -1.89 -7.47
N VAL A 101 15.62 -0.73 -6.96
CA VAL A 101 15.53 0.52 -7.74
C VAL A 101 16.15 1.74 -7.05
N GLY A 102 16.72 1.57 -5.86
CA GLY A 102 17.26 2.65 -5.04
C GLY A 102 16.20 3.37 -4.20
N ILE A 103 16.59 4.51 -3.61
CA ILE A 103 15.68 5.35 -2.82
C ILE A 103 14.73 6.09 -3.76
N ILE A 104 13.43 6.05 -3.45
CA ILE A 104 12.39 6.74 -4.20
C ILE A 104 12.00 8.01 -3.44
N GLU A 105 12.45 9.16 -3.94
CA GLU A 105 12.09 10.48 -3.43
C GLU A 105 10.70 10.88 -3.95
N THR A 106 9.65 10.26 -3.41
CA THR A 106 8.26 10.60 -3.76
C THR A 106 7.79 11.87 -3.07
N THR A 107 6.98 12.67 -3.77
CA THR A 107 6.35 13.88 -3.21
C THR A 107 5.11 13.52 -2.38
N THR A 108 4.41 12.45 -2.74
CA THR A 108 3.14 12.07 -2.15
C THR A 108 3.08 10.57 -1.87
N PHE A 109 2.71 10.20 -0.64
CA PHE A 109 2.49 8.82 -0.24
C PHE A 109 1.03 8.63 0.17
N MET A 110 0.29 7.80 -0.57
CA MET A 110 -1.10 7.49 -0.28
C MET A 110 -1.22 6.09 0.31
N THR A 111 -1.89 5.98 1.45
CA THR A 111 -2.10 4.71 2.17
C THR A 111 -3.53 4.62 2.66
N ASP A 112 -3.96 3.45 3.10
CA ASP A 112 -5.13 3.31 3.96
C ASP A 112 -4.89 3.97 5.35
N ASP A 113 -5.84 3.81 6.27
CA ASP A 113 -5.72 4.29 7.65
C ASP A 113 -4.92 3.30 8.54
N ALA A 114 -3.78 2.81 8.04
CA ALA A 114 -2.85 1.96 8.78
C ALA A 114 -1.46 2.62 8.92
N PRO A 115 -1.08 3.06 10.14
CA PRO A 115 0.21 3.72 10.38
C PRO A 115 1.44 2.89 9.96
N ALA A 116 1.31 1.56 10.00
CA ALA A 116 2.40 0.63 9.71
C ALA A 116 3.01 0.84 8.31
N PHE A 117 2.22 1.20 7.31
CA PHE A 117 2.74 1.44 5.96
C PHE A 117 3.64 2.67 5.89
N TYR A 118 3.17 3.83 6.38
CA TYR A 118 3.96 5.05 6.30
C TYR A 118 5.17 5.03 7.25
N ASN A 119 5.04 4.42 8.43
CA ASN A 119 6.18 4.24 9.33
C ASN A 119 7.28 3.40 8.67
N ALA A 120 6.93 2.27 8.07
CA ALA A 120 7.87 1.44 7.35
C ALA A 120 8.49 2.15 6.14
N TRP A 121 7.67 2.88 5.36
CA TRP A 121 8.16 3.65 4.22
C TRP A 121 9.16 4.71 4.67
N SER A 122 8.79 5.53 5.66
CA SER A 122 9.64 6.63 6.15
C SER A 122 10.95 6.13 6.74
N TYR A 123 10.95 4.96 7.38
CA TYR A 123 12.16 4.31 7.87
C TYR A 123 13.11 3.89 6.74
N VAL A 124 12.58 3.34 5.63
CA VAL A 124 13.40 2.76 4.55
C VAL A 124 13.80 3.78 3.48
N MET A 125 12.83 4.60 3.05
CA MET A 125 12.92 5.52 1.92
C MET A 125 13.09 6.99 2.34
N GLY A 126 12.73 7.35 3.57
CA GLY A 126 12.73 8.72 4.06
C GLY A 126 11.33 9.35 4.11
N THR A 127 11.22 10.51 4.75
CA THR A 127 9.95 11.22 4.93
C THR A 127 9.41 11.79 3.63
N VAL A 128 8.09 11.92 3.54
CA VAL A 128 7.40 12.43 2.36
C VAL A 128 6.67 13.73 2.70
N LYS A 129 6.60 14.65 1.74
CA LYS A 129 5.95 15.96 1.93
C LYS A 129 4.46 15.83 2.23
N ASN A 130 3.77 14.99 1.47
CA ASN A 130 2.33 14.79 1.60
C ASN A 130 2.02 13.32 1.90
N VAL A 131 1.34 13.06 3.01
CA VAL A 131 0.78 11.73 3.33
C VAL A 131 -0.73 11.82 3.21
N LEU A 132 -1.31 11.06 2.28
CA LEU A 132 -2.72 11.10 1.97
C LEU A 132 -3.41 9.80 2.39
N LEU A 133 -4.66 9.93 2.83
CA LEU A 133 -5.54 8.77 2.98
C LEU A 133 -6.13 8.39 1.63
N CYS A 134 -6.27 7.08 1.40
CA CYS A 134 -6.91 6.53 0.21
C CYS A 134 -8.36 7.04 0.09
N ALA A 135 -8.65 7.75 -1.00
CA ALA A 135 -9.96 8.36 -1.23
C ALA A 135 -11.11 7.34 -1.23
N TRP A 136 -10.84 6.10 -1.65
CA TRP A 136 -11.83 5.01 -1.59
C TRP A 136 -12.17 4.64 -0.15
N HIS A 137 -11.17 4.42 0.71
CA HIS A 137 -11.35 4.11 2.12
C HIS A 137 -12.07 5.24 2.87
N VAL A 138 -11.69 6.49 2.60
CA VAL A 138 -12.39 7.68 3.13
C VAL A 138 -13.86 7.67 2.71
N THR A 139 -14.13 7.49 1.41
CA THR A 139 -15.50 7.46 0.87
C THR A 139 -16.32 6.30 1.46
N ARG A 140 -15.74 5.11 1.62
CA ARG A 140 -16.38 3.95 2.22
C ARG A 140 -16.73 4.20 3.68
N ASN A 141 -15.79 4.71 4.47
CA ASN A 141 -16.00 5.05 5.87
C ASN A 141 -17.09 6.12 6.03
N TRP A 142 -17.10 7.15 5.19
CA TRP A 142 -18.16 8.14 5.18
C TRP A 142 -19.53 7.50 4.92
N HIS A 143 -19.68 6.68 3.89
CA HIS A 143 -20.95 6.01 3.58
C HIS A 143 -21.44 5.12 4.75
N GLN A 144 -20.55 4.35 5.36
CA GLN A 144 -20.92 3.50 6.50
C GLN A 144 -21.41 4.33 7.70
N ASN A 145 -20.78 5.49 7.94
CA ASN A 145 -21.11 6.37 9.05
C ASN A 145 -22.31 7.30 8.76
N LEU A 146 -22.63 7.61 7.51
CA LEU A 146 -23.80 8.40 7.13
C LEU A 146 -25.11 7.81 7.67
N ASN A 147 -25.19 6.47 7.76
CA ASN A 147 -26.36 5.77 8.31
C ASN A 147 -26.59 6.05 9.80
N LYS A 148 -25.58 6.53 10.53
CA LYS A 148 -25.73 6.96 11.94
C LYS A 148 -26.57 8.23 12.08
N ILE A 149 -26.70 9.03 11.01
CA ILE A 149 -27.55 10.24 11.00
C ILE A 149 -28.99 9.81 10.75
N LYS A 150 -29.81 9.70 11.79
CA LYS A 150 -31.20 9.21 11.68
C LYS A 150 -32.13 10.13 10.87
N ASN A 151 -31.89 11.44 10.89
CA ASN A 151 -32.70 12.41 10.13
C ASN A 151 -32.33 12.39 8.63
N PRO A 152 -33.27 12.06 7.71
CA PRO A 152 -32.98 11.93 6.28
C PRO A 152 -32.49 13.21 5.61
N GLU A 153 -33.07 14.37 5.95
CA GLU A 153 -32.68 15.67 5.37
C GLU A 153 -31.26 16.05 5.79
N LYS A 154 -30.93 15.92 7.08
CA LYS A 154 -29.57 16.14 7.57
C LYS A 154 -28.58 15.19 6.92
N ARG A 155 -28.94 13.91 6.74
CA ARG A 155 -28.09 12.93 6.06
C ARG A 155 -27.79 13.34 4.61
N LYS A 156 -28.80 13.83 3.89
CA LYS A 156 -28.66 14.32 2.50
C LYS A 156 -27.74 15.54 2.43
N ILE A 157 -27.91 16.50 3.35
CA ILE A 157 -27.04 17.69 3.44
C ILE A 157 -25.59 17.30 3.70
N VAL A 158 -25.35 16.44 4.71
CA VAL A 158 -24.00 15.97 5.04
C VAL A 158 -23.38 15.20 3.88
N ASN A 159 -24.13 14.30 3.22
CA ASN A 159 -23.62 13.58 2.05
C ASN A 159 -23.22 14.54 0.91
N LYS A 160 -24.00 15.59 0.66
CA LYS A 160 -23.65 16.60 -0.36
C LYS A 160 -22.37 17.36 0.03
N ALA A 161 -22.23 17.75 1.29
CA ALA A 161 -21.04 18.43 1.78
C ALA A 161 -19.78 17.54 1.68
N LEU A 162 -19.88 16.26 2.05
CA LEU A 162 -18.77 15.30 1.95
C LEU A 162 -18.32 15.10 0.49
N LYS A 163 -19.25 15.06 -0.46
CA LYS A 163 -18.91 14.97 -1.89
C LYS A 163 -18.16 16.21 -2.38
N ALA A 164 -18.59 17.41 -1.97
CA ALA A 164 -17.90 18.65 -2.33
C ALA A 164 -16.45 18.67 -1.79
N VAL A 165 -16.26 18.30 -0.52
CA VAL A 165 -14.90 18.24 0.08
C VAL A 165 -14.00 17.25 -0.66
N LYS A 166 -14.53 16.13 -1.15
CA LYS A 166 -13.75 15.14 -1.91
C LYS A 166 -13.24 15.68 -3.25
N GLU A 167 -13.99 16.56 -3.90
CA GLU A 167 -13.62 17.13 -5.20
C GLU A 167 -12.53 18.21 -5.09
N GLU A 168 -12.27 18.70 -3.86
CA GLU A 168 -11.25 19.70 -3.56
C GLU A 168 -9.92 19.09 -3.06
N LEU A 169 -9.85 17.76 -2.88
CA LEU A 169 -8.67 17.00 -2.42
C LEU A 169 -7.92 16.34 -3.58
#